data_AF-A0A9P6XKX2-F1
#
_entry.id   AF-A0A9P6XKX2-F1
#
_cell.length_a   1.000
_cell.length_b   1.000
_cell.length_c   1.000
_cell.angle_alpha   90.00
_cell.angle_beta   90.00
_cell.angle_gamma   90.00
#
_symmetry.space_group_name_H-M   'P 1'
#
loop_
_entity.id
_entity.type
_entity.pdbx_description
1 polymer ?
#
loop_
_entity_poly.entity_id
_entity_poly.type
_entity_poly.pdbx_seq_one_letter_code
_entity_poly.pdbx_strand_id
1 'polypeptide(L)' 'MVEGVAGTWLNLTDNVNIMAANLTTQVRSIAEVTKAVASGDLSKKIEVETRGEILDLKNTVNDMLELMESLGTGSGA' A
#
# COMPACT_ATOMS: atom_id res chain seq x y z
N MET A 1 11.73 -11.75 37.69
CA MET A 1 11.01 -10.89 36.73
C MET A 1 9.54 -10.94 37.10
N VAL A 2 8.82 -9.81 37.09
CA VAL A 2 7.39 -9.79 37.48
C VAL A 2 6.57 -10.47 36.36
N GLU A 3 5.88 -11.56 36.68
CA GLU A 3 5.24 -12.46 35.71
C GLU A 3 4.23 -11.78 34.76
N GLY A 4 3.58 -10.68 35.16
CA GLY A 4 2.65 -9.96 34.29
C GLY A 4 3.30 -9.06 33.23
N VAL A 5 4.51 -8.57 33.49
CA VAL A 5 5.17 -7.58 32.61
C VAL A 5 5.71 -8.26 31.35
N ALA A 6 6.20 -9.50 31.45
CA ALA A 6 6.69 -10.29 30.33
C ALA A 6 5.58 -10.59 29.29
N GLY A 7 4.37 -10.89 29.74
CA GLY A 7 3.22 -11.14 28.86
C GLY A 7 2.77 -9.91 28.08
N THR A 8 2.75 -8.74 28.73
CA THR A 8 2.44 -7.46 28.06
C THR A 8 3.49 -7.10 27.02
N TRP A 9 4.78 -7.27 27.33
CA TRP A 9 5.85 -7.01 26.36
C TRP A 9 5.80 -7.95 25.16
N LEU A 10 5.48 -9.24 25.37
CA LEU A 10 5.32 -10.20 24.28
C LEU A 10 4.16 -9.77 23.35
N ASN A 11 2.99 -9.46 23.92
CA ASN A 11 1.83 -9.03 23.14
C ASN A 11 2.11 -7.75 22.33
N LEU A 12 2.78 -6.77 22.93
CA LEU A 12 3.18 -5.55 22.23
C LEU A 12 4.16 -5.83 21.08
N THR A 13 5.15 -6.70 21.31
CA THR A 13 6.13 -7.08 20.30
C THR A 13 5.45 -7.80 19.12
N ASP A 14 4.52 -8.72 19.41
CA ASP A 14 3.76 -9.43 18.37
C ASP A 14 2.90 -8.47 17.56
N ASN A 15 2.20 -7.54 18.20
CA ASN A 15 1.40 -6.52 17.51
C ASN A 15 2.26 -5.63 16.59
N VAL A 16 3.43 -5.18 17.07
CA VAL A 16 4.37 -4.38 16.26
C VAL A 16 4.90 -5.18 15.08
N ASN A 17 5.24 -6.45 15.27
CA ASN A 17 5.69 -7.33 14.19
C ASN A 17 4.61 -7.54 13.12
N ILE A 18 3.35 -7.72 13.55
CA ILE A 18 2.20 -7.81 12.64
C ILE A 18 2.02 -6.51 11.86
N MET A 19 2.09 -5.35 12.53
CA MET A 19 1.99 -4.04 11.86
C MET A 19 3.13 -3.87 10.84
N ALA A 20 4.36 -4.24 11.18
CA ALA A 20 5.50 -4.16 10.27
C ALA A 20 5.37 -5.09 9.06
N ALA A 21 4.86 -6.31 9.26
CA ALA A 21 4.60 -7.26 8.18
C ALA A 21 3.49 -6.77 7.24
N ASN A 22 2.41 -6.22 7.81
CA ASN A 22 1.32 -5.61 7.05
C ASN A 22 1.83 -4.42 6.23
N LEU A 23 2.58 -3.51 6.85
CA LEU A 23 3.15 -2.34 6.17
C LEU A 23 4.10 -2.74 5.03
N THR A 24 4.95 -3.74 5.26
CA THR A 24 5.84 -4.29 4.21
C THR A 24 5.04 -4.81 3.02
N THR A 25 3.94 -5.51 3.28
CA THR A 25 3.06 -6.04 2.23
C THR A 25 2.38 -4.92 1.45
N GLN A 26 1.88 -3.90 2.15
CA GLN A 26 1.22 -2.75 1.54
C GLN A 26 2.19 -1.97 0.63
N VAL A 27 3.40 -1.65 1.13
CA VAL A 27 4.42 -0.95 0.35
C VAL A 27 4.86 -1.76 -0.88
N ARG A 28 4.98 -3.10 -0.76
CA ARG A 28 5.32 -3.96 -1.90
C ARG A 28 4.25 -3.90 -2.99
N SER A 29 2.97 -3.97 -2.62
CA SER A 29 1.86 -3.86 -3.57
C SER A 29 1.87 -2.53 -4.32
N ILE A 30 2.13 -1.42 -3.61
CA ILE A 30 2.28 -0.08 -4.23
C ILE A 30 3.44 -0.09 -5.23
N ALA A 31 4.60 -0.61 -4.82
CA ALA A 31 5.78 -0.66 -5.67
C ALA A 31 5.59 -1.53 -6.93
N GLU A 32 4.83 -2.62 -6.86
CA GLU A 32 4.49 -3.45 -8.01
C GLU A 32 3.66 -2.69 -9.04
N VAL A 33 2.64 -1.96 -8.59
CA VAL A 33 1.80 -1.14 -9.48
C VAL A 33 2.61 0.00 -10.08
N THR A 34 3.41 0.72 -9.29
CA THR A 34 4.27 1.80 -9.83
C THR A 34 5.27 1.29 -10.88
N LYS A 35 5.80 0.07 -10.72
CA LYS A 35 6.66 -0.56 -11.74
C LYS A 35 5.89 -0.90 -13.02
N ALA A 36 4.68 -1.44 -12.90
CA ALA A 36 3.83 -1.74 -14.06
C ALA A 36 3.55 -0.47 -14.87
N VAL A 37 3.24 0.62 -14.17
CA VAL A 37 2.98 1.94 -14.75
C VAL A 37 4.21 2.49 -15.46
N ALA A 38 5.39 2.38 -14.83
CA ALA A 38 6.66 2.75 -15.47
C ALA A 38 6.96 1.94 -16.73
N SER A 39 6.42 0.72 -16.84
CA SER A 39 6.50 -0.12 -18.05
C SER A 39 5.37 0.12 -19.07
N GLY A 40 4.45 1.06 -18.79
CA GLY A 40 3.34 1.43 -19.67
C GLY A 40 2.03 0.67 -19.43
N ASP A 41 1.97 -0.22 -18.43
CA ASP A 41 0.74 -0.90 -18.04
C ASP A 41 -0.02 -0.06 -17.00
N LEU A 42 -1.00 0.72 -17.48
CA LEU A 42 -1.86 1.55 -16.63
C LEU A 42 -3.06 0.77 -16.05
N SER A 43 -3.32 -0.45 -16.55
CA SER A 43 -4.50 -1.23 -16.16
C SER A 43 -4.42 -1.79 -14.73
N LYS A 44 -3.26 -1.68 -14.08
CA LYS A 44 -3.02 -2.14 -12.71
C LYS A 44 -3.48 -1.11 -11.70
N LYS A 45 -4.20 -1.58 -10.67
CA LYS A 45 -4.55 -0.79 -9.50
C LYS A 45 -4.02 -1.42 -8.22
N ILE A 46 -3.75 -0.58 -7.23
CA ILE A 46 -3.40 -1.05 -5.89
C ILE A 46 -4.71 -1.48 -5.22
N GLU A 47 -4.83 -2.76 -4.87
CA GLU A 47 -6.06 -3.32 -4.27
C GLU A 47 -5.91 -3.68 -2.80
N VAL A 48 -4.67 -3.83 -2.30
CA VAL A 48 -4.41 -4.23 -0.91
C VAL A 48 -5.13 -3.33 0.11
N GLU A 49 -5.62 -3.93 1.18
CA GLU A 49 -6.28 -3.22 2.27
C GLU A 49 -5.29 -2.35 3.06
N THR A 50 -5.64 -1.08 3.23
CA THR A 50 -4.78 -0.04 3.80
C THR A 50 -5.58 0.92 4.67
N ARG A 51 -4.92 1.56 5.64
CA ARG A 51 -5.51 2.58 6.50
C ARG A 51 -4.49 3.69 6.77
N GLY A 52 -4.96 4.84 7.25
CA GLY A 52 -4.10 5.98 7.58
C GLY A 52 -3.31 6.47 6.37
N GLU A 53 -2.06 6.90 6.60
CA GLU A 53 -1.19 7.48 5.55
C GLU A 53 -0.97 6.55 4.36
N ILE A 54 -1.00 5.23 4.56
CA ILE A 54 -0.85 4.26 3.47
C ILE A 54 -2.10 4.20 2.59
N LEU A 55 -3.29 4.43 3.16
CA LEU A 55 -4.51 4.57 2.36
C LEU A 55 -4.46 5.84 1.52
N ASP A 56 -4.01 6.95 2.08
CA ASP A 56 -3.87 8.21 1.36
C ASP A 56 -2.86 8.08 0.20
N LEU A 57 -1.74 7.39 0.44
CA LEU A 57 -0.76 7.06 -0.59
C LEU A 57 -1.36 6.16 -1.69
N LYS A 58 -2.05 5.08 -1.31
CA LYS A 58 -2.74 4.17 -2.25
C LYS A 58 -3.69 4.95 -3.16
N ASN A 59 -4.53 5.79 -2.58
CA ASN A 59 -5.51 6.58 -3.33
C ASN A 59 -4.82 7.57 -4.25
N THR A 60 -3.81 8.30 -3.75
CA THR A 60 -3.04 9.25 -4.57
C THR A 60 -2.43 8.58 -5.80
N VAL A 61 -1.87 7.37 -5.64
CA VAL A 61 -1.30 6.62 -6.78
C VAL A 61 -2.41 6.15 -7.73
N ASN A 62 -3.49 5.55 -7.23
CA ASN A 62 -4.59 5.09 -8.08
C ASN A 62 -5.25 6.25 -8.87
N ASP A 63 -5.49 7.39 -8.22
CA ASP A 63 -6.06 8.59 -8.85
C ASP A 63 -5.13 9.12 -9.96
N MET A 64 -3.81 9.10 -9.73
CA MET A 64 -2.82 9.44 -10.77
C MET A 64 -2.94 8.50 -11.98
N LEU A 65 -3.17 7.20 -11.78
CA LEU A 65 -3.34 6.25 -12.88
C LEU A 65 -4.62 6.50 -13.66
N GLU A 66 -5.74 6.72 -12.97
CA GLU A 66 -7.01 7.05 -13.60
C GLU A 66 -6.91 8.33 -14.44
N LEU A 67 -6.18 9.34 -13.94
CA LEU A 67 -5.89 10.55 -14.71
C LEU A 67 -5.09 10.22 -15.98
N MET A 68 -4.01 9.45 -15.88
CA MET A 68 -3.18 9.07 -17.03
C MET A 68 -3.96 8.26 -18.08
N GLU A 69 -4.81 7.33 -17.67
CA GLU A 69 -5.72 6.58 -18.55
C GLU A 69 -6.69 7.52 -19.28
N SER A 70 -7.26 8.50 -18.57
CA SER A 70 -8.18 9.48 -19.17
C SER A 70 -7.49 10.37 -20.21
N LEU A 71 -6.23 10.75 -19.98
CA LEU A 71 -5.44 11.54 -20.93
C LEU A 71 -5.07 10.73 -22.17
N GLY A 72 -4.73 9.45 -21.99
CA GLY A 72 -4.42 8.55 -23.11
C GLY A 72 -5.61 8.27 -24.02
N THR A 73 -6.81 8.19 -23.45
CA THR A 73 -8.06 7.98 -24.21
C THR A 73 -8.61 9.28 -24.83
N GLY A 74 -8.18 10.45 -24.36
CA GLY A 74 -8.55 11.77 -24.88
C GLY A 74 -7.81 12.23 -26.15
N SER A 75 -6.81 11.48 -26.63
CA SER A 75 -6.04 11.82 -27.85
C SER A 75 -6.71 11.36 -29.17
N GLY A 76 -7.98 10.94 -29.12
CA GLY A 76 -8.72 10.37 -30.26
C GLY A 76 -9.85 11.24 -30.84
N ALA A 77 -9.87 12.55 -30.57
CA ALA A 77 -10.84 13.49 -31.14
C ALA A 77 -10.17 14.49 -32.10
#